data_AF-K8AFV6-F1
#
_entry.id   AF-K8AFV6-F1
#
_cell.length_a   1.000
_cell.length_b   1.000
_cell.length_c   1.000
_cell.angle_alpha   90.00
_cell.angle_beta   90.00
_cell.angle_gamma   90.00
#
_symmetry.space_group_name_H-M   'P 1'
#
loop_
_entity.id
_entity.type
_entity.pdbx_description
1 polymer ?
#
loop_
_entity_poly.entity_id
_entity_poly.type
_entity_poly.pdbx_seq_one_letter_code
_entity_poly.pdbx_strand_id
1 'polypeptide(L)'
;MSANNMGRQPRFRTRYLALIIALHCTMPGIICGQAWAEDYFNPALLEVDNPGMEKADLSFYEKGPGLSPGKYSVDIYINNEKKRRRKYVLSLRPTKMARLRFAHA
;
A
#
# COMPACT_ATOMS: atom_id res chain seq x y z
N MET A 1 32.50 55.27 -25.26
CA MET A 1 32.98 53.93 -25.69
C MET A 1 32.74 52.97 -24.54
N SER A 2 31.80 52.04 -24.68
CA SER A 2 31.46 51.05 -23.63
C SER A 2 31.69 49.65 -24.18
N ALA A 3 32.70 48.96 -23.65
CA ALA A 3 33.05 47.61 -24.04
C ALA A 3 32.16 46.60 -23.30
N ASN A 4 31.29 45.96 -24.06
CA ASN A 4 30.44 44.85 -23.69
C ASN A 4 31.25 43.55 -23.62
N ASN A 5 31.76 43.22 -22.42
CA ASN A 5 32.39 41.94 -22.14
C ASN A 5 31.33 40.85 -21.87
N MET A 6 30.75 40.29 -22.92
CA MET A 6 30.02 39.01 -22.82
C MET A 6 31.03 37.86 -22.80
N GLY A 7 31.50 37.54 -21.60
CA GLY A 7 32.33 36.37 -21.34
C GLY A 7 31.64 35.11 -21.86
N ARG A 8 32.23 34.50 -22.91
CA ARG A 8 31.82 33.19 -23.42
C ARG A 8 31.94 32.17 -22.28
N GLN A 9 30.81 31.68 -21.79
CA GLN A 9 30.74 30.55 -20.87
C GLN A 9 31.36 29.32 -21.55
N PRO A 10 32.33 28.63 -20.92
CA PRO A 10 32.92 27.42 -21.52
C PRO A 10 31.89 26.30 -21.53
N ARG A 11 31.50 25.85 -22.73
CA ARG A 11 30.50 24.79 -23.00
C ARG A 11 30.69 23.51 -22.16
N PHE A 12 31.92 23.22 -21.73
CA PHE A 12 32.26 22.09 -20.85
C PHE A 12 31.66 22.21 -19.44
N ARG A 13 31.64 23.42 -18.85
CA ARG A 13 31.07 23.64 -17.50
C ARG A 13 29.55 23.46 -17.53
N THR A 14 28.89 23.90 -18.60
CA THR A 14 27.44 23.75 -18.78
C THR A 14 27.02 22.28 -18.94
N ARG A 15 27.78 21.50 -19.71
CA ARG A 15 27.53 20.05 -19.87
C ARG A 15 27.73 19.27 -18.58
N TYR A 16 28.79 19.58 -17.83
CA TYR A 16 29.06 18.95 -16.54
C TYR A 16 27.97 19.25 -15.50
N LEU A 17 27.50 20.50 -15.44
CA LEU A 17 26.37 20.88 -14.60
C LEU A 17 25.09 20.15 -14.99
N ALA A 18 24.79 20.06 -16.30
CA ALA A 18 23.63 19.32 -16.79
C ALA A 18 23.68 17.82 -16.41
N LEU A 19 24.86 17.20 -16.47
CA LEU A 19 25.05 15.81 -16.04
C LEU A 19 24.88 15.63 -14.52
N ILE A 20 25.41 16.55 -13.71
CA ILE A 20 25.23 16.53 -12.26
C ILE A 20 23.74 16.67 -11.91
N ILE A 21 23.03 17.60 -12.54
CA ILE A 21 21.60 17.81 -12.32
C ILE A 21 20.82 16.56 -12.73
N ALA A 22 21.11 15.99 -13.90
CA ALA A 22 20.46 14.76 -14.36
C ALA A 22 20.71 13.58 -13.40
N LEU A 23 21.93 13.44 -12.88
CA LEU A 23 22.28 12.42 -11.89
C LEU A 23 21.55 12.61 -10.54
N HIS A 24 21.40 13.86 -10.08
CA HIS A 24 20.68 14.17 -8.85
C HIS A 24 19.16 14.02 -8.99
N CYS A 25 18.60 14.21 -10.19
CA CYS A 25 17.18 13.99 -10.43
C CYS A 25 16.82 12.50 -10.53
N THR A 26 17.74 11.63 -10.95
CA THR A 26 17.49 10.18 -11.07
C THR A 26 17.79 9.39 -9.80
N MET A 27 18.69 9.87 -8.95
CA MET A 27 19.05 9.22 -7.67
C MET A 27 17.90 9.01 -6.67
N PRO A 28 16.94 9.94 -6.49
CA PRO A 28 15.86 9.79 -5.53
C PRO A 28 14.97 8.57 -5.84
N GLY A 29 14.76 8.24 -7.11
CA GLY A 29 13.97 7.06 -7.50
C GLY A 29 14.64 5.72 -7.19
N ILE A 30 15.96 5.71 -6.95
CA ILE A 30 16.75 4.52 -6.65
C ILE A 30 16.98 4.38 -5.13
N ILE A 31 17.13 5.50 -4.41
CA ILE A 31 17.41 5.52 -2.96
C ILE A 31 16.14 5.60 -2.12
N CYS A 32 15.10 6.30 -2.58
CA CYS A 32 13.79 6.24 -1.93
C CYS A 32 13.20 4.86 -2.24
N GLY A 33 13.38 3.93 -1.30
CA GLY A 33 12.71 2.63 -1.36
C GLY A 33 11.22 2.80 -1.62
N GLN A 34 10.60 1.76 -2.19
CA GLN A 34 9.15 1.72 -2.38
C GLN A 34 8.48 2.17 -1.07
N ALA A 35 7.62 3.18 -1.11
CA ALA A 35 6.82 3.53 0.05
C ALA A 35 5.82 2.38 0.27
N TRP A 36 6.01 1.62 1.34
CA TRP A 36 5.05 0.58 1.76
C TRP A 36 3.88 1.30 2.43
N ALA A 37 3.03 1.91 1.61
CA ALA A 37 1.73 2.40 2.03
C ALA A 37 0.79 1.20 2.14
N GLU A 38 1.13 0.25 3.02
CA GLU A 38 0.19 -0.82 3.39
C GLU A 38 -1.00 -0.17 4.10
N ASP A 39 -2.19 -0.67 3.82
CA ASP A 39 -3.40 -0.24 4.53
C ASP A 39 -3.23 -0.59 6.02
N TYR A 40 -3.24 0.42 6.88
CA TYR A 40 -3.10 0.27 8.33
C TYR A 40 -4.38 0.74 9.03
N PHE A 41 -4.86 -0.06 9.97
CA PHE A 41 -6.02 0.28 10.78
C PHE A 41 -5.62 0.56 12.22
N ASN A 42 -5.90 1.77 12.71
CA ASN A 42 -5.59 2.14 14.09
C ASN A 42 -6.54 1.43 15.09
N PRO A 43 -6.05 0.47 15.91
CA PRO A 43 -6.89 -0.29 16.84
C PRO A 43 -7.53 0.57 17.92
N ALA A 44 -6.88 1.69 18.31
CA ALA A 44 -7.41 2.58 19.33
C ALA A 44 -8.78 3.17 18.95
N LEU A 45 -9.08 3.27 17.64
CA LEU A 45 -10.37 3.78 17.16
C LEU A 45 -11.54 2.84 17.45
N LEU A 46 -11.30 1.54 17.69
CA LEU A 46 -12.35 0.60 18.08
C LEU A 46 -12.68 0.66 19.57
N GLU A 47 -11.72 1.06 20.39
CA GLU A 47 -11.83 1.04 21.85
C GLU A 47 -12.50 2.30 22.40
N VAL A 48 -12.51 3.40 21.64
CA VAL A 48 -13.12 4.70 22.04
C VAL A 48 -14.59 4.54 22.43
N ASP A 49 -15.37 3.78 21.66
CA ASP A 49 -16.80 3.61 21.88
C ASP A 49 -17.15 2.34 22.68
N ASN A 50 -16.17 1.49 22.98
CA ASN A 50 -16.39 0.23 23.71
C ASN A 50 -15.19 -0.15 24.60
N PRO A 51 -14.96 0.59 25.71
CA PRO A 51 -13.88 0.31 26.64
C PRO A 51 -14.06 -1.07 27.26
N GLY A 52 -13.15 -2.01 26.94
CA GLY A 52 -13.21 -3.41 27.37
C GLY A 52 -13.42 -4.41 26.24
N MET A 53 -13.50 -3.97 24.98
CA MET A 53 -13.41 -4.89 23.83
C MET A 53 -12.04 -5.58 23.85
N GLU A 54 -12.02 -6.91 23.77
CA GLU A 54 -10.79 -7.66 23.51
C GLU A 54 -10.20 -7.19 22.19
N LYS A 55 -8.87 -7.00 22.13
CA LYS A 55 -8.14 -6.45 20.99
C LYS A 55 -8.52 -7.22 19.71
N ALA A 56 -9.36 -6.61 18.88
CA ALA A 56 -9.84 -7.23 17.65
C ALA A 56 -8.69 -7.49 16.69
N ASP A 57 -8.64 -8.68 16.07
CA ASP A 57 -7.68 -8.97 15.02
C ASP A 57 -8.08 -8.21 13.75
N LEU A 58 -7.31 -7.17 13.45
CA LEU A 58 -7.56 -6.21 12.38
C LEU A 58 -6.87 -6.57 11.06
N SER A 59 -6.06 -7.64 11.06
CA SER A 59 -5.31 -8.06 9.86
C SER A 59 -6.22 -8.38 8.67
N PHE A 60 -7.48 -8.77 8.93
CA PHE A 60 -8.50 -9.00 7.91
C PHE A 60 -8.92 -7.75 7.13
N TYR A 61 -8.79 -6.57 7.74
CA TYR A 61 -9.14 -5.30 7.13
C TYR A 61 -7.96 -4.66 6.41
N GLU A 62 -6.74 -4.98 6.84
CA GLU A 62 -5.50 -4.45 6.24
C GLU A 62 -5.04 -5.28 5.03
N LYS A 63 -5.06 -6.62 5.14
CA LYS A 63 -4.49 -7.54 4.14
C LYS A 63 -5.47 -8.58 3.62
N GLY A 64 -6.58 -8.76 4.34
CA GLY A 64 -7.63 -9.73 4.01
C GLY A 64 -8.68 -9.16 3.06
N PRO A 65 -9.76 -9.92 2.79
CA PRO A 65 -10.86 -9.50 1.94
C PRO A 65 -11.74 -8.38 2.55
N GLY A 66 -11.32 -7.73 3.63
CA GLY A 66 -12.08 -6.70 4.33
C GLY A 66 -13.25 -7.22 5.16
N LEU A 67 -13.42 -8.54 5.26
CA LEU A 67 -14.52 -9.18 5.99
C LEU A 67 -13.97 -10.24 6.94
N SER A 68 -14.20 -10.04 8.23
CA SER A 68 -13.82 -10.99 9.27
C SER A 68 -14.77 -12.20 9.29
N PRO A 69 -14.33 -13.36 9.82
CA PRO A 69 -15.23 -14.48 10.08
C PRO A 69 -16.33 -14.06 11.06
N GLY A 70 -17.59 -14.42 10.77
CA GLY A 70 -18.70 -13.98 11.61
C GLY A 70 -20.08 -14.34 11.07
N LYS A 71 -21.11 -13.98 11.83
CA LYS A 71 -22.52 -14.14 11.44
C LYS A 71 -22.97 -12.88 10.68
N TYR A 72 -23.23 -13.03 9.38
CA TYR A 72 -23.69 -11.94 8.51
C TYR A 72 -25.11 -12.23 8.00
N SER A 73 -25.90 -11.16 7.83
CA SER A 73 -27.21 -11.24 7.16
C SER A 73 -27.00 -11.00 5.68
N VAL A 74 -27.21 -12.03 4.86
CA VAL A 74 -26.99 -11.96 3.41
C VAL A 74 -28.29 -12.13 2.65
N ASP A 75 -28.40 -11.43 1.53
CA ASP A 75 -29.47 -11.62 0.56
C ASP A 75 -29.03 -12.68 -0.46
N ILE A 76 -29.85 -13.73 -0.61
CA ILE A 76 -29.56 -14.85 -1.49
C ILE A 76 -30.25 -14.60 -2.83
N TYR A 77 -29.45 -14.62 -3.90
CA TYR A 77 -29.91 -14.53 -5.27
C TYR A 77 -29.70 -15.88 -5.97
N ILE A 78 -30.70 -16.36 -6.71
CA ILE A 78 -30.61 -17.56 -7.57
C ILE A 78 -31.11 -17.15 -8.94
N ASN A 79 -30.31 -17.37 -9.99
CA ASN A 79 -30.61 -16.92 -11.36
C ASN A 79 -30.98 -15.43 -11.44
N ASN A 80 -30.21 -14.58 -10.75
CA ASN A 80 -30.44 -13.14 -10.60
C ASN A 80 -31.75 -12.72 -9.90
N GLU A 81 -32.55 -13.67 -9.41
CA GLU A 81 -33.74 -13.37 -8.61
C GLU A 81 -33.42 -13.41 -7.11
N LYS A 82 -33.80 -12.35 -6.39
CA LYS A 82 -33.71 -12.33 -4.93
C LYS A 82 -34.70 -13.33 -4.34
N LYS A 83 -34.19 -14.36 -3.66
CA LYS A 83 -35.05 -15.37 -3.00
C LYS A 83 -35.36 -14.98 -1.56
N ARG A 84 -34.34 -14.69 -0.74
CA ARG A 84 -34.54 -14.46 0.70
C ARG A 84 -33.34 -13.80 1.38
N ARG A 85 -33.59 -13.11 2.51
CA ARG A 85 -32.57 -12.70 3.48
C ARG A 85 -32.42 -13.72 4.61
N ARG A 86 -31.20 -14.21 4.88
CA ARG A 86 -30.94 -15.14 6.00
C ARG A 86 -29.54 -14.90 6.60
N LYS A 87 -29.40 -15.20 7.90
CA LYS A 87 -28.12 -15.16 8.60
C LYS A 87 -27.29 -16.40 8.24
N TYR A 88 -26.05 -16.20 7.78
CA TYR A 88 -25.07 -17.26 7.54
C TYR A 88 -23.77 -16.94 8.29
N VAL A 89 -23.04 -18.00 8.65
CA VAL A 89 -21.69 -17.88 9.22
C VAL A 89 -20.72 -17.90 8.04
N LEU A 90 -19.95 -16.84 7.89
CA LEU A 90 -18.82 -16.83 6.98
C LEU A 90 -17.61 -17.42 7.70
N SER A 91 -17.03 -18.45 7.09
CA SER A 91 -15.75 -19.01 7.51
C SER A 91 -14.68 -18.73 6.45
N LEU A 92 -13.47 -18.48 6.89
CA LEU A 92 -12.33 -18.33 5.99
C LEU A 92 -11.87 -19.71 5.55
N ARG A 93 -11.58 -19.83 4.26
CA ARG A 93 -10.79 -20.95 3.76
C ARG A 93 -9.33 -20.49 3.70
N PRO A 94 -8.40 -21.18 4.37
CA PRO A 94 -6.99 -20.89 4.20
C PRO A 94 -6.59 -21.22 2.75
N THR A 95 -6.23 -20.20 1.99
CA THR A 95 -5.61 -20.38 0.68
C THR A 95 -4.21 -20.94 0.92
N LYS A 96 -3.86 -22.08 0.32
CA LYS A 96 -2.50 -22.63 0.41
C LYS A 96 -1.53 -21.66 -0.30
N MET A 97 -1.00 -20.67 0.41
CA MET A 97 0.20 -20.00 -0.05
C MET A 97 1.38 -20.92 0.23
N ALA A 98 1.95 -21.48 -0.84
CA ALA A 98 3.16 -22.26 -0.80
C ALA A 98 4.29 -21.39 -0.24
N ARG A 99 4.62 -21.61 1.03
CA ARG A 99 5.83 -21.06 1.65
C ARG A 99 7.01 -21.85 1.07
N LEU A 100 7.61 -21.36 0.00
CA LEU A 100 8.90 -21.84 -0.49
C LEU A 100 9.93 -21.63 0.63
N ARG A 101 10.21 -22.70 1.37
CA ARG A 101 11.35 -22.76 2.28
C ARG A 101 12.59 -22.95 1.42
N PHE A 102 13.30 -21.87 1.12
CA PHE A 102 14.67 -21.97 0.67
C PHE A 102 15.53 -22.35 1.89
N ALA A 103 15.84 -23.64 2.01
CA ALA A 103 16.94 -24.08 2.84
C ALA A 103 18.23 -23.72 2.09
N HIS A 104 19.00 -22.76 2.60
CA HIS A 104 20.41 -22.66 2.26
C HIS A 104 21.15 -23.71 3.07
N ALA A 105 21.82 -24.62 2.34
CA ALA A 105 22.85 -25.51 2.87
C ALA A 105 24.20 -24.79 2.85
#